data_AF-A0A0A1H581-F1
#
_entry.id   AF-A0A0A1H581-F1
#
_cell.length_a   1.000
_cell.length_b   1.000
_cell.length_c   1.000
_cell.angle_alpha   90.00
_cell.angle_beta   90.00
_cell.angle_gamma   90.00
#
_symmetry.space_group_name_H-M   'P 1'
#
loop_
_entity.id
_entity.type
_entity.pdbx_description
1 polymer ?
#
loop_
_entity_poly.entity_id
_entity_poly.type
_entity_poly.pdbx_seq_one_letter_code
_entity_poly.pdbx_strand_id
1 'polypeptide(L)'
;MGRAMMRFAVPVLAALLVTSALALVTSQYRTRELFARIELARQETRNLTADETQLRVQLGQASQPAVVAAAAGRLGMRPITPADIALLPVLSPGSSPYRGAVRSGGAR
;
A
#
# COMPACT_ATOMS: atom_id res chain seq x y z
N MET A 1 -60.22 -14.83 -36.04
CA MET A 1 -59.11 -14.12 -35.36
C MET A 1 -57.89 -15.00 -35.00
N GLY A 2 -58.04 -16.17 -34.36
CA GLY A 2 -56.91 -16.89 -33.73
C GLY A 2 -55.74 -17.32 -34.63
N ARG A 3 -55.98 -17.72 -35.89
CA ARG A 3 -54.91 -18.16 -36.81
C ARG A 3 -54.00 -17.02 -37.28
N ALA A 4 -54.51 -15.80 -37.39
CA ALA A 4 -53.70 -14.63 -37.73
C ALA A 4 -52.82 -14.21 -36.55
N MET A 5 -53.37 -14.24 -35.33
CA MET A 5 -52.62 -13.95 -34.10
C MET A 5 -51.47 -14.93 -33.91
N MET A 6 -51.70 -16.23 -34.11
CA MET A 6 -50.67 -17.27 -33.94
C MET A 6 -49.54 -17.15 -34.97
N ARG A 7 -49.84 -16.68 -36.19
CA ARG A 7 -48.85 -16.43 -37.24
C ARG A 7 -47.85 -15.33 -36.88
N PHE A 8 -48.27 -14.35 -36.07
CA PHE A 8 -47.37 -13.31 -35.57
C PHE A 8 -46.75 -13.66 -34.20
N ALA A 9 -47.46 -14.41 -33.35
CA ALA A 9 -46.94 -14.80 -32.04
C ALA A 9 -45.70 -15.70 -32.12
N VAL A 10 -45.70 -16.68 -33.03
CA VAL A 10 -44.57 -17.62 -33.18
C VAL A 10 -43.25 -16.94 -33.56
N PRO A 11 -43.17 -16.09 -34.61
CA PRO A 11 -41.91 -15.42 -34.95
C PRO A 11 -41.48 -14.41 -33.87
N VAL A 12 -42.42 -13.74 -33.21
CA VAL A 12 -42.10 -12.80 -32.12
C VAL A 12 -41.47 -13.53 -30.93
N LEU A 13 -42.05 -14.68 -30.53
CA LEU A 13 -41.49 -15.50 -29.45
C LEU A 13 -40.12 -16.07 -29.84
N ALA A 14 -39.95 -16.52 -31.08
CA ALA A 14 -38.67 -17.00 -31.58
C ALA A 14 -37.60 -15.89 -31.56
N ALA A 15 -37.95 -14.68 -31.98
CA ALA A 15 -37.04 -13.53 -31.92
C ALA A 15 -36.66 -13.18 -30.47
N LEU A 16 -37.64 -13.14 -29.56
CA LEU A 16 -37.39 -12.96 -28.12
C LEU A 16 -36.46 -14.02 -27.55
N LEU A 17 -36.66 -15.30 -27.91
CA LEU A 17 -35.81 -16.39 -27.45
C LEU A 17 -34.37 -16.24 -27.95
N VAL A 18 -34.19 -15.90 -29.23
CA VAL A 18 -32.88 -15.67 -29.84
C VAL A 18 -32.19 -14.49 -29.17
N THR A 19 -32.87 -13.37 -28.98
CA THR A 19 -32.30 -12.19 -28.28
C THR A 19 -31.90 -12.52 -26.84
N SER A 20 -32.71 -13.32 -26.13
CA SER A 20 -32.39 -13.79 -24.78
C SER A 20 -31.15 -14.70 -24.77
N ALA A 21 -31.05 -15.63 -25.73
CA ALA A 21 -29.89 -16.50 -25.87
C ALA A 21 -28.60 -15.71 -26.18
N LEU A 22 -28.67 -14.72 -27.08
CA LEU A 22 -27.55 -13.84 -27.37
C LEU A 22 -27.17 -12.99 -26.16
N ALA A 23 -28.15 -12.40 -25.47
CA ALA A 23 -27.93 -11.62 -24.25
C ALA A 23 -27.26 -12.48 -23.17
N LEU A 24 -27.72 -13.71 -22.97
CA LEU A 24 -27.13 -14.65 -22.02
C LEU A 24 -25.68 -14.99 -22.38
N VAL A 25 -25.41 -15.29 -23.65
CA VAL A 25 -24.03 -15.51 -24.14
C VAL A 25 -23.16 -14.29 -23.87
N THR A 26 -23.61 -13.09 -24.24
CA THR A 26 -22.83 -11.86 -24.01
C THR A 26 -22.58 -11.61 -22.52
N SER A 27 -23.53 -11.93 -21.65
CA SER A 27 -23.39 -11.84 -20.19
C SER A 27 -22.38 -12.86 -19.64
N GLN A 28 -22.42 -14.10 -20.14
CA GLN A 28 -21.47 -15.15 -19.79
C GLN A 28 -20.04 -14.80 -20.24
N TYR A 29 -19.88 -14.21 -21.43
CA TYR A 29 -18.59 -13.71 -21.92
C TYR A 29 -18.05 -12.57 -21.05
N ARG A 30 -18.88 -11.56 -20.74
CA ARG A 30 -18.49 -10.44 -19.87
C ARG A 30 -18.10 -10.90 -18.48
N THR A 31 -18.77 -11.92 -17.95
CA THR A 31 -18.48 -12.49 -16.64
C THR A 31 -17.08 -13.11 -16.62
N ARG A 32 -16.74 -13.95 -17.60
CA ARG A 32 -15.41 -14.60 -17.67
C ARG A 32 -14.25 -13.60 -17.82
N GLU A 33 -14.45 -12.54 -18.61
CA GLU A 33 -13.43 -11.50 -18.79
C GLU A 33 -13.21 -10.67 -17.51
N LEU A 34 -14.30 -10.28 -16.84
CA LEU A 34 -14.23 -9.55 -15.57
C LEU A 34 -13.56 -10.40 -14.47
N PHE A 35 -13.89 -11.68 -14.38
CA PHE A 35 -13.24 -12.58 -13.43
C PHE A 35 -11.74 -12.75 -13.71
N ALA A 36 -11.33 -12.86 -14.98
CA ALA A 36 -9.92 -12.95 -15.34
C ALA A 36 -9.14 -11.69 -14.92
N ARG A 37 -9.69 -10.49 -15.17
CA ARG A 37 -9.06 -9.23 -14.77
C ARG A 37 -8.96 -9.09 -13.24
N ILE A 38 -9.98 -9.50 -12.50
CA ILE A 38 -9.97 -9.50 -11.04
C ILE A 38 -8.92 -10.48 -10.50
N GLU A 39 -8.81 -11.67 -11.10
CA GLU A 39 -7.87 -12.69 -10.63
C GLU A 39 -6.42 -12.26 -10.85
N LEU A 40 -6.11 -11.60 -11.98
CA LEU A 40 -4.80 -11.01 -12.24
C LEU A 40 -4.45 -9.93 -11.20
N ALA A 41 -5.38 -9.01 -10.91
CA ALA A 41 -5.16 -7.99 -9.88
C ALA A 41 -4.94 -8.60 -8.49
N ARG A 42 -5.67 -9.67 -8.15
CA ARG A 42 -5.48 -10.41 -6.90
C ARG A 42 -4.15 -11.16 -6.83
N GLN A 43 -3.67 -11.71 -7.94
CA GLN A 43 -2.35 -12.32 -8.01
C GLN A 43 -1.26 -11.28 -7.70
N GLU A 44 -1.36 -10.09 -8.29
CA GLU A 44 -0.41 -9.01 -8.04
C GLU A 44 -0.39 -8.58 -6.56
N THR A 45 -1.55 -8.41 -5.94
CA THR A 45 -1.63 -8.09 -4.50
C THR A 45 -0.99 -9.17 -3.63
N ARG A 46 -1.17 -10.46 -3.98
CA ARG A 46 -0.56 -11.57 -3.23
C ARG A 46 0.96 -11.57 -3.35
N ASN A 47 1.49 -11.31 -4.53
CA ASN A 47 2.94 -11.20 -4.75
C ASN A 47 3.54 -10.06 -3.91
N LEU A 48 2.93 -8.87 -3.99
CA LEU A 48 3.39 -7.71 -3.20
C LEU A 48 3.33 -7.97 -1.69
N THR A 49 2.31 -8.67 -1.20
CA THR A 49 2.19 -9.02 0.22
C THR A 49 3.28 -10.00 0.68
N ALA A 50 3.64 -10.96 -0.18
CA ALA A 50 4.73 -11.90 0.08
C ALA A 50 6.07 -11.18 0.13
N ASP A 51 6.33 -10.28 -0.83
CA ASP A 51 7.55 -9.47 -0.89
C ASP A 51 7.67 -8.56 0.33
N GLU A 52 6.58 -7.90 0.74
CA GLU A 52 6.57 -7.07 1.95
C GLU A 52 6.93 -7.88 3.20
N THR A 53 6.38 -9.08 3.32
CA THR A 53 6.68 -9.98 4.45
C THR A 53 8.16 -10.35 4.47
N GLN A 54 8.70 -10.70 3.30
CA GLN A 54 10.12 -11.03 3.16
C GLN A 54 11.02 -9.84 3.48
N LEU A 55 10.69 -8.65 2.97
CA LEU A 55 11.44 -7.41 3.24
C LEU A 55 11.42 -7.05 4.72
N ARG A 56 10.27 -7.21 5.40
CA ARG A 56 10.17 -6.96 6.85
C ARG A 56 11.03 -7.93 7.65
N VAL A 57 11.08 -9.20 7.25
CA VAL A 57 11.96 -10.20 7.88
C VAL A 57 13.43 -9.83 7.66
N GLN A 58 13.83 -9.50 6.43
CA GLN A 58 15.20 -9.09 6.13
C GLN A 58 15.59 -7.81 6.88
N LEU A 59 14.69 -6.83 6.94
CA LEU A 59 14.90 -5.61 7.70
C LEU A 59 15.08 -5.91 9.18
N GLY A 60 14.21 -6.74 9.77
CA GLY A 60 14.33 -7.16 11.16
C GLY A 60 15.65 -7.87 11.46
N GLN A 61 16.17 -8.67 10.51
CA GLN A 61 17.48 -9.30 10.63
C GLN A 61 18.62 -8.29 10.50
N ALA A 62 18.55 -7.38 9.54
CA ALA A 62 19.57 -6.36 9.30
C ALA A 62 19.62 -5.30 10.43
N SER A 63 18.48 -4.99 11.05
CA SER A 63 18.38 -4.04 12.16
C SER A 63 18.78 -4.62 13.51
N GLN A 64 19.16 -5.90 13.59
CA GLN A 64 19.59 -6.47 14.85
C GLN A 64 20.85 -5.74 15.36
N PRO A 65 20.89 -5.32 16.63
CA PRO A 65 22.01 -4.54 17.18
C PRO A 65 23.36 -5.25 17.00
N ALA A 66 23.38 -6.59 17.07
CA ALA A 66 24.56 -7.40 16.86
C ALA A 66 25.09 -7.32 15.41
N VAL A 67 24.18 -7.33 14.42
CA VAL A 67 24.53 -7.20 12.99
C VAL A 67 25.05 -5.79 12.69
N VAL A 68 24.37 -4.77 13.23
CA VAL A 68 24.78 -3.37 13.08
C VAL A 68 26.14 -3.13 13.74
N ALA A 69 26.37 -3.62 14.95
CA ALA A 69 27.65 -3.49 15.65
C ALA A 69 28.79 -4.21 14.91
N ALA A 70 28.53 -5.41 14.37
CA ALA A 70 29.50 -6.15 13.58
C ALA A 70 29.85 -5.42 12.27
N ALA A 71 28.86 -4.85 11.57
CA ALA A 71 29.09 -4.05 10.37
C ALA A 71 29.86 -2.75 10.69
N ALA A 72 29.51 -2.08 11.79
CA ALA A 72 30.21 -0.88 12.28
C ALA A 72 31.67 -1.16 12.61
N GLY A 73 31.95 -2.29 13.29
CA GLY A 73 33.31 -2.73 13.58
C GLY A 73 34.14 -3.00 12.32
N ARG A 74 33.55 -3.60 11.28
CA ARG A 74 34.23 -3.80 9.97
C ARG A 74 34.57 -2.49 9.26
N LEU A 75 33.78 -1.44 9.50
CA LEU A 75 34.00 -0.09 8.96
C LEU A 75 34.96 0.75 9.83
N GLY A 76 35.56 0.16 10.88
CA GLY A 76 36.47 0.85 11.79
C GLY A 76 35.76 1.85 12.71
N MET A 77 34.43 1.78 12.82
CA MET A 77 33.67 2.63 13.73
C MET A 77 33.83 2.15 15.17
N ARG A 78 33.90 3.09 16.10
CA ARG A 78 34.02 2.81 17.54
C ARG A 78 32.63 2.80 18.18
N PRO A 79 32.31 1.83 19.06
CA PRO A 79 31.03 1.80 19.76
C PRO A 79 30.89 3.03 20.66
N ILE A 80 29.73 3.69 20.59
CA ILE A 80 29.39 4.82 21.46
C ILE A 80 29.07 4.28 22.84
N THR A 81 29.79 4.74 23.86
CA THR A 81 29.56 4.34 25.26
C THR A 81 28.52 5.28 25.88
N PRO A 82 27.68 4.85 26.83
CA PRO A 82 26.72 5.74 27.49
C PRO A 82 27.35 6.99 28.14
N ALA A 83 28.64 6.94 28.45
CA ALA A 83 29.42 8.08 28.96
C ALA A 83 29.68 9.17 27.90
N ASP A 84 29.58 8.83 26.61
CA ASP A 84 29.82 9.74 25.47
C ASP A 84 28.52 10.43 25.01
N ILE A 85 27.37 10.08 25.60
CA ILE A 85 26.04 10.57 25.17
C ILE A 85 25.54 11.64 26.15
N ALA A 86 25.39 12.88 25.68
CA ALA A 86 24.69 13.93 26.41
C ALA A 86 23.22 13.98 25.98
N LEU A 87 22.31 13.58 26.88
CA LEU A 87 20.86 13.75 26.68
C LEU A 87 20.51 15.23 26.85
N LEU A 88 20.21 15.90 25.75
CA LEU A 88 19.65 17.25 25.79
C LEU A 88 18.18 17.15 26.20
N PRO A 89 17.73 17.93 27.20
CA PRO A 89 16.31 18.06 27.47
C PRO A 89 15.62 18.61 26.23
N VAL A 90 14.47 18.04 25.87
CA VAL A 90 13.67 18.54 24.75
C VAL A 90 13.38 20.02 25.02
N LEU A 91 13.94 20.92 24.20
CA LEU A 91 13.57 22.32 24.28
C LEU A 91 12.12 22.42 23.81
N SER A 92 11.22 22.81 24.71
CA SER A 92 9.85 23.15 24.35
C SER A 92 9.87 24.09 23.15
N PRO A 93 9.11 23.82 22.08
CA PRO A 93 9.05 24.69 20.91
C PRO A 93 8.51 26.06 21.35
N GLY A 94 9.42 27.02 21.58
CA GLY A 94 9.09 28.35 22.09
C GLY A 94 10.17 29.04 22.93
N SER A 95 11.13 28.31 23.49
CA SER A 95 12.26 28.93 24.19
C SER A 95 13.38 29.28 23.21
N SER A 96 13.35 30.50 22.65
CA SER A 96 14.53 31.04 21.95
C SER A 96 15.63 31.32 22.98
N PRO A 97 16.77 30.62 22.95
CA PRO A 97 17.84 30.78 23.93
C PRO A 97 18.64 32.09 23.74
N TYR A 98 18.28 32.93 22.76
CA TYR A 98 18.99 34.18 22.44
C TYR A 98 18.40 35.44 23.09
N ARG A 99 17.31 35.35 23.86
CA ARG A 99 16.74 36.48 24.63
C ARG A 99 17.38 36.57 26.02
N GLY A 100 18.67 36.87 26.10
CA GLY A 100 19.32 36.95 27.42
C GLY A 100 20.80 37.26 27.45
N ALA A 101 21.34 38.01 26.49
CA ALA A 101 22.75 38.42 26.54
C ALA A 101 22.99 39.80 25.92
N VAL A 102 22.12 40.78 26.21
CA VAL A 102 22.54 42.19 26.13
C VAL A 102 22.97 42.60 27.54
N ARG A 103 24.26 42.38 27.75
CA ARG A 103 25.08 42.93 28.82
C ARG A 103 24.84 44.44 28.94
N SER A 104 24.06 44.87 29.94
CA SER A 104 24.11 46.24 30.46
C SER A 104 25.40 46.40 31.26
N GLY A 105 26.52 46.53 30.54
CA GLY A 105 27.77 47.06 31.09
C GLY A 105 27.59 48.55 31.38
N GLY A 106 27.98 48.95 32.59
CA GLY A 106 27.65 50.24 33.18
C GLY A 106 28.25 51.47 32.53
N ALA A 107 27.66 52.60 32.90
CA ALA A 107 28.28 53.92 32.85
C ALA A 107 27.86 54.68 34.12
N ARG A 108 28.84 54.81 35.02
CA ARG A 108 29.15 55.94 35.92
C ARG A 108 28.02 56.60 36.70
#